data_AF-A0A2K3KEE8-F1
#
_entry.id   AF-A0A2K3KEE8-F1
#
_cell.length_a   1.000
_cell.length_b   1.000
_cell.length_c   1.000
_cell.angle_alpha   90.00
_cell.angle_beta   90.00
_cell.angle_gamma   90.00
#
_symmetry.space_group_name_H-M   'P 1'
#
loop_
_entity.id
_entity.type
_entity.pdbx_description
1 polymer ?
#
loop_
_entity_poly.entity_id
_entity_poly.type
_entity_poly.pdbx_seq_one_letter_code
_entity_poly.pdbx_strand_id
1 'polypeptide(L)'
;MSSTINPEAEFASGAWQISPVKATDPGLVYDISEADYIEFLCGEGYTTKQLKILTHHKSACKGNANKNAVYNLNLPSFALKVNDTFIGTFNRTVTNVGSANSTYKARVMSSSLLEIQVIPDVLSFTSLGQKNHSLSQ
;
A
#
# COMPACT_ATOMS: atom_id res chain seq x y z
N MET A 1 9.53 -10.66 -10.73
CA MET A 1 10.19 -11.29 -11.89
C MET A 1 11.04 -10.24 -12.56
N SER A 2 12.10 -10.62 -13.28
CA SER A 2 12.68 -9.67 -14.23
C SER A 2 11.68 -9.45 -15.37
N SER A 3 11.45 -8.20 -15.77
CA SER A 3 10.67 -7.89 -16.99
C SER A 3 11.28 -8.52 -18.25
N THR A 4 12.53 -8.97 -18.16
CA THR A 4 13.20 -9.75 -19.21
C THR A 4 12.72 -11.20 -19.32
N ILE A 5 12.06 -11.75 -18.30
CA ILE A 5 11.55 -13.14 -18.27
C ILE A 5 10.05 -13.18 -18.60
N ASN A 6 9.29 -12.21 -18.09
CA ASN A 6 7.88 -12.03 -18.43
C ASN A 6 7.62 -10.55 -18.70
N PRO A 7 7.23 -10.15 -19.93
CA PRO A 7 7.02 -8.75 -20.29
C PRO A 7 5.86 -8.09 -19.53
N GLU A 8 4.90 -8.88 -19.02
CA GLU A 8 3.79 -8.40 -18.20
C GLU A 8 4.19 -8.19 -16.72
N ALA A 9 5.39 -8.65 -16.32
CA ALA A 9 6.02 -8.39 -15.04
C ALA A 9 5.08 -8.55 -13.81
N GLU A 10 4.87 -7.48 -13.04
CA GLU A 10 4.01 -7.44 -11.86
C GLU A 10 2.53 -7.65 -12.22
N PHE A 11 2.08 -7.29 -13.42
CA PHE A 11 0.68 -7.51 -13.84
C PHE A 11 0.36 -8.98 -14.11
N ALA A 12 1.37 -9.81 -14.43
CA ALA A 12 1.19 -11.25 -14.60
C ALA A 12 1.24 -12.03 -13.29
N SER A 13 2.03 -11.58 -12.31
CA SER A 13 2.39 -12.43 -11.14
C SER A 13 2.37 -11.71 -9.78
N GLY A 14 2.06 -10.42 -9.74
CA GLY A 14 2.08 -9.61 -8.52
C GLY A 14 3.42 -9.69 -7.80
N ALA A 15 3.38 -10.01 -6.50
CA ALA A 15 4.54 -10.16 -5.63
C ALA A 15 5.33 -11.48 -5.82
N TRP A 16 5.05 -12.23 -6.89
CA TRP A 16 5.68 -13.51 -7.25
C TRP A 16 5.09 -14.76 -6.57
N GLN A 17 5.79 -15.89 -6.70
CA GLN A 17 5.38 -17.18 -6.14
C GLN A 17 5.31 -17.14 -4.61
N ILE A 18 4.23 -17.69 -4.08
CA ILE A 18 4.00 -17.82 -2.64
C ILE A 18 5.12 -18.58 -1.95
N SER A 19 5.51 -18.13 -0.75
CA SER A 19 6.37 -18.85 0.18
C SER A 19 5.59 -19.15 1.47
N PRO A 20 4.95 -20.32 1.59
CA PRO A 20 4.07 -20.61 2.73
C PRO A 20 4.79 -20.55 4.08
N VAL A 21 6.03 -21.05 4.15
CA VAL A 21 6.85 -21.06 5.37
C VAL A 21 7.21 -19.65 5.83
N LYS A 22 7.43 -18.71 4.90
CA LYS A 22 7.71 -17.31 5.25
C LYS A 22 6.44 -16.53 5.59
N ALA A 23 5.29 -16.91 5.01
CA ALA A 23 4.02 -16.23 5.22
C ALA A 23 3.48 -16.38 6.66
N THR A 24 3.92 -17.41 7.41
CA THR A 24 3.50 -17.61 8.80
C THR A 24 4.14 -16.63 9.78
N ASP A 25 5.29 -16.04 9.45
CA ASP A 25 5.97 -15.03 10.25
C ASP A 25 6.61 -13.96 9.35
N PRO A 26 5.81 -13.00 8.85
CA PRO A 26 6.28 -12.01 7.88
C PRO A 26 7.06 -10.84 8.53
N GLY A 27 7.09 -10.74 9.87
CA GLY A 27 7.64 -9.62 10.61
C GLY A 27 6.79 -8.35 10.57
N LEU A 28 6.43 -7.87 9.38
CA LEU A 28 5.58 -6.69 9.16
C LEU A 28 4.38 -7.04 8.27
N VAL A 29 3.24 -6.39 8.52
CA VAL A 29 2.04 -6.47 7.68
C VAL A 29 1.46 -5.10 7.36
N TYR A 30 0.76 -5.00 6.24
CA TYR A 30 -0.01 -3.82 5.86
C TYR A 30 -1.47 -4.08 6.21
N ASP A 31 -1.87 -3.72 7.43
CA ASP A 31 -3.26 -3.89 7.87
C ASP A 31 -4.18 -2.91 7.15
N ILE A 32 -5.39 -3.37 6.83
CA ILE A 32 -6.42 -2.61 6.14
C ILE A 32 -7.78 -2.92 6.74
N SER A 33 -8.65 -1.92 6.81
CA SER A 33 -10.01 -2.01 7.34
C SER A 33 -11.05 -1.70 6.26
N GLU A 34 -12.31 -2.04 6.53
CA GLU A 34 -13.43 -1.67 5.64
C GLU A 34 -13.53 -0.15 5.44
N ALA A 35 -13.18 0.65 6.46
CA ALA A 35 -13.19 2.10 6.37
C ALA A 35 -12.18 2.63 5.34
N ASP A 36 -11.01 1.98 5.22
CA ASP A 36 -10.00 2.34 4.22
C ASP A 36 -10.50 2.06 2.80
N TYR A 37 -11.21 0.95 2.60
CA TYR A 37 -11.86 0.64 1.32
C TYR A 37 -12.97 1.64 0.97
N ILE A 38 -13.77 2.07 1.96
CA ILE A 38 -14.78 3.11 1.75
C ILE A 38 -14.12 4.41 1.31
N GLU A 39 -13.02 4.82 1.96
CA GLU A 39 -12.28 6.03 1.58
C GLU A 39 -11.68 5.93 0.18
N PHE A 40 -11.09 4.78 -0.15
CA PHE A 40 -10.59 4.47 -1.50
C PHE A 40 -11.69 4.60 -2.56
N LEU A 41 -12.84 3.95 -2.35
CA LEU A 41 -13.97 4.01 -3.30
C LEU A 41 -14.50 5.43 -3.44
N CYS A 42 -14.54 6.20 -2.35
CA CYS A 42 -14.87 7.62 -2.43
C CYS A 42 -13.87 8.40 -3.29
N GLY A 43 -12.57 8.14 -3.14
CA GLY A 43 -11.51 8.72 -3.96
C GLY A 43 -11.62 8.38 -5.45
N GLU A 44 -12.07 7.16 -5.76
CA GLU A 44 -12.39 6.69 -7.13
C GLU A 44 -13.65 7.37 -7.71
N GLY A 45 -14.41 8.13 -6.91
CA GLY A 45 -15.60 8.85 -7.34
C GLY A 45 -16.91 8.10 -7.13
N TYR A 46 -16.95 7.06 -6.30
CA TYR A 46 -18.19 6.39 -5.94
C TYR A 46 -19.11 7.33 -5.16
N THR A 47 -20.39 7.32 -5.53
CA THR A 47 -21.43 8.04 -4.80
C THR A 47 -21.86 7.26 -3.55
N THR A 48 -22.37 7.98 -2.55
CA THR A 48 -22.99 7.37 -1.35
C THR A 48 -24.10 6.36 -1.70
N LYS A 49 -24.81 6.54 -2.82
CA LYS A 49 -25.82 5.56 -3.28
C LYS A 49 -25.18 4.25 -3.74
N GLN A 50 -24.10 4.33 -4.54
CA GLN A 50 -23.36 3.15 -5.00
C GLN A 50 -22.69 2.43 -3.82
N LEU A 51 -22.11 3.17 -2.86
CA LEU A 51 -21.51 2.57 -1.67
C LEU A 51 -22.53 1.77 -0.85
N LYS A 52 -23.72 2.31 -0.60
CA LYS A 52 -24.77 1.59 0.15
C LYS A 52 -25.20 0.28 -0.52
N ILE A 53 -25.15 0.23 -1.85
CA ILE A 53 -25.44 -1.00 -2.61
C ILE A 53 -24.31 -2.00 -2.44
N LEU A 54 -23.05 -1.56 -2.52
CA LEU A 54 -21.88 -2.43 -2.43
C LEU A 54 -21.58 -2.95 -1.03
N THR A 55 -21.64 -2.08 -0.01
CA THR A 55 -21.29 -2.45 1.36
C THR A 55 -22.46 -3.08 2.11
N HIS A 56 -23.68 -3.00 1.57
CA HIS A 56 -24.92 -3.35 2.28
C HIS A 56 -25.09 -2.65 3.64
N HIS A 57 -24.33 -1.58 3.88
CA HIS A 57 -24.31 -0.78 5.10
C HIS A 57 -24.63 0.68 4.80
N LYS A 58 -24.87 1.49 5.85
CA LYS A 58 -25.11 2.93 5.72
C LYS A 58 -23.82 3.73 5.48
N SER A 59 -22.89 3.19 4.68
CA SER A 59 -21.62 3.82 4.34
C SER A 59 -21.86 5.06 3.47
N ALA A 60 -21.06 6.11 3.69
CA ALA A 60 -21.15 7.36 2.95
C ALA A 60 -19.79 8.02 2.83
N CYS A 61 -19.56 8.71 1.70
CA CYS A 61 -18.38 9.54 1.56
C CYS A 61 -18.49 10.78 2.43
N LYS A 62 -17.42 11.08 3.17
CA LYS A 62 -17.32 12.30 3.97
C LYS A 62 -16.95 13.47 3.03
N GLY A 63 -17.85 14.45 2.89
CA GLY A 63 -17.58 15.72 2.20
C GLY A 63 -17.00 15.57 0.79
N ASN A 64 -16.10 16.48 0.41
CA ASN A 64 -15.36 16.40 -0.85
C ASN A 64 -14.37 15.23 -0.76
N ALA A 65 -14.66 14.14 -1.49
CA ALA A 65 -13.81 12.98 -1.52
C ALA A 65 -12.39 13.35 -1.97
N ASN A 66 -11.39 12.97 -1.17
CA ASN A 66 -10.00 13.16 -1.51
C ASN A 66 -9.62 12.19 -2.64
N LYS A 67 -9.45 12.70 -3.86
CA LYS A 67 -9.05 11.88 -5.02
C LYS A 67 -7.70 11.17 -4.80
N ASN A 68 -6.84 11.70 -3.93
CA ASN A 68 -5.57 11.05 -3.60
C ASN A 68 -5.73 9.84 -2.67
N ALA A 69 -6.92 9.62 -2.09
CA ALA A 69 -7.20 8.44 -1.27
C ALA A 69 -6.97 7.12 -2.01
N VAL A 70 -7.11 7.14 -3.34
CA VAL A 70 -6.85 6.01 -4.23
C VAL A 70 -5.43 5.45 -4.04
N TYR A 71 -4.45 6.33 -3.84
CA TYR A 71 -3.04 5.96 -3.66
C TYR A 71 -2.67 5.64 -2.20
N ASN A 72 -3.55 5.99 -1.25
CA ASN A 72 -3.33 5.82 0.19
C ASN A 72 -3.92 4.53 0.74
N LEU A 73 -4.62 3.73 -0.07
CA LEU A 73 -5.04 2.40 0.34
C LEU A 73 -3.81 1.60 0.76
N ASN A 74 -3.84 1.04 1.96
CA ASN A 74 -2.68 0.44 2.60
C ASN A 74 -2.35 -0.96 2.05
N LEU A 75 -2.13 -1.06 0.74
CA LEU A 75 -1.81 -2.31 0.04
C LEU A 75 -0.30 -2.59 0.07
N PRO A 76 0.10 -3.88 0.09
CA PRO A 76 1.50 -4.32 0.01
C PRO A 76 2.08 -4.21 -1.42
N SER A 77 1.64 -3.22 -2.19
CA SER A 77 2.14 -2.89 -3.53
C SER A 77 1.90 -1.42 -3.85
N PHE A 78 2.59 -0.94 -4.87
CA PHE A 78 2.50 0.42 -5.37
C PHE A 78 2.21 0.39 -6.86
N ALA A 79 1.21 1.15 -7.29
CA ALA A 79 0.85 1.28 -8.70
C ALA A 79 0.48 2.73 -8.99
N LEU A 80 0.99 3.25 -10.10
CA LEU A 80 0.67 4.59 -10.60
C LEU A 80 0.45 4.51 -12.10
N LYS A 81 -0.69 5.02 -12.56
CA LYS A 81 -0.92 5.23 -13.99
C LYS A 81 -0.35 6.60 -14.37
N VAL A 82 0.56 6.62 -15.32
CA VAL A 82 1.29 7.81 -15.75
C VAL A 82 1.19 7.98 -17.26
N ASN A 83 1.13 9.23 -17.74
CA ASN A 83 1.12 9.55 -19.17
C ASN A 83 2.37 10.36 -19.58
N ASP A 84 2.90 11.19 -18.68
CA ASP A 84 4.05 12.06 -18.87
C ASP A 84 4.93 12.06 -17.60
N THR A 85 5.81 13.05 -17.43
CA THR A 85 6.54 13.30 -16.17
C THR A 85 5.59 13.32 -14.99
N PHE A 86 5.90 12.54 -13.95
CA PHE A 86 5.01 12.32 -12.83
C PHE A 86 5.76 12.41 -11.51
N ILE A 87 5.00 12.71 -10.46
CA ILE A 87 5.39 12.52 -9.07
C ILE A 87 4.23 11.80 -8.40
N GLY A 88 4.48 10.61 -7.88
CA GLY A 88 3.53 9.86 -7.08
C GLY A 88 3.87 10.02 -5.61
N THR A 89 2.87 9.93 -4.72
CA THR A 89 3.14 9.86 -3.30
C THR A 89 2.19 8.85 -2.67
N PHE A 90 2.77 7.93 -1.91
CA PHE A 90 2.07 6.81 -1.31
C PHE A 90 2.28 6.81 0.19
N ASN A 91 1.18 6.87 0.92
CA ASN A 91 1.20 6.68 2.37
C ASN A 91 0.95 5.21 2.68
N ARG A 92 1.81 4.63 3.51
CA ARG A 92 1.63 3.28 4.02
C ARG A 92 1.76 3.26 5.54
N THR A 93 1.06 2.32 6.14
CA THR A 93 1.17 1.99 7.55
C THR A 93 1.56 0.54 7.66
N VAL A 94 2.63 0.26 8.38
CA VAL A 94 3.06 -1.10 8.65
C VAL A 94 2.89 -1.41 10.12
N THR A 95 2.36 -2.59 10.41
CA THR A 95 2.18 -3.13 11.75
C THR A 95 3.25 -4.19 12.00
N ASN A 96 3.94 -4.12 13.14
CA ASN A 96 4.85 -5.17 13.58
C ASN A 96 4.07 -6.38 14.10
N VAL A 97 4.24 -7.52 13.45
CA VAL A 97 3.68 -8.82 13.88
C VAL A 97 4.76 -9.83 14.25
N GLY A 98 6.03 -9.44 14.15
CA GLY A 98 7.18 -10.23 14.58
C GLY A 98 7.69 -9.83 15.96
N SER A 99 9.00 -9.92 16.12
CA SER A 99 9.67 -9.65 17.41
C SER A 99 9.54 -8.18 17.84
N ALA A 100 9.37 -7.96 19.15
CA ALA A 100 9.49 -6.64 19.77
C ALA A 100 10.93 -6.12 19.67
N ASN A 101 11.13 -4.80 19.78
CA ASN A 101 12.44 -4.14 19.67
C ASN A 101 13.16 -4.45 18.35
N SER A 102 12.43 -4.35 17.24
CA SER A 102 12.95 -4.59 15.88
C SER A 102 13.08 -3.28 15.11
N THR A 103 14.18 -3.13 14.38
CA THR A 103 14.41 -1.99 13.47
C THR A 103 14.53 -2.49 12.04
N TYR A 104 13.77 -1.88 11.14
CA TYR A 104 13.74 -2.19 9.72
C TYR A 104 14.28 -1.00 8.93
N LYS A 105 15.13 -1.27 7.93
CA LYS A 105 15.63 -0.26 6.99
C LYS A 105 15.11 -0.56 5.60
N ALA A 106 14.50 0.43 4.97
CA ALA A 106 14.02 0.36 3.60
C ALA A 106 15.18 0.16 2.63
N ARG A 107 14.99 -0.76 1.68
CA ARG A 107 15.89 -0.96 0.54
C ARG A 107 15.09 -0.77 -0.73
N VAL A 108 15.52 0.18 -1.56
CA VAL A 108 14.89 0.51 -2.82
C VAL A 108 15.74 -0.04 -3.96
N MET A 109 15.11 -0.71 -4.91
CA MET A 109 15.71 -1.14 -6.17
C MET A 109 14.92 -0.48 -7.31
N SER A 110 15.49 0.57 -7.90
CA SER A 110 14.87 1.30 -9.02
C SER A 110 15.75 1.24 -10.27
N SER A 111 15.13 1.48 -11.44
CA SER A 111 15.88 1.69 -12.69
C SER A 111 16.42 3.12 -12.74
N SER A 112 17.38 3.41 -13.62
CA SER A 112 17.93 4.76 -13.81
C SER A 112 16.92 5.81 -14.29
N LEU A 113 15.71 5.38 -14.70
CA LEU A 113 14.63 6.26 -15.15
C LEU A 113 13.70 6.68 -14.01
N LEU A 114 13.83 6.10 -12.82
CA LEU A 114 12.96 6.34 -11.67
C LEU A 114 13.78 6.70 -10.44
N GLU A 115 13.48 7.86 -9.87
CA GLU A 115 13.91 8.23 -8.53
C GLU A 115 12.81 7.84 -7.54
N ILE A 116 13.15 7.05 -6.53
CA ILE A 116 12.21 6.58 -5.51
C ILE A 116 12.82 6.85 -4.14
N GLN A 117 12.09 7.52 -3.27
CA GLN A 117 12.49 7.84 -1.91
C GLN A 117 11.49 7.31 -0.89
N VAL A 118 11.99 6.73 0.21
CA VAL A 118 11.18 6.29 1.36
C VAL A 118 11.50 7.17 2.57
N ILE A 119 10.47 7.72 3.22
CA ILE A 119 10.60 8.64 4.35
C ILE A 119 9.63 8.23 5.49
N PRO A 120 10.12 7.95 6.71
CA PRO A 120 11.52 7.66 7.02
C PRO A 120 11.97 6.35 6.36
N ASP A 121 13.26 6.25 6.03
CA ASP A 121 13.85 5.01 5.49
C ASP A 121 14.17 3.98 6.59
N VAL A 122 14.03 4.34 7.86
CA VAL A 122 14.22 3.47 9.02
C VAL A 122 13.00 3.54 9.93
N LEU A 123 12.47 2.36 10.29
CA LEU A 123 11.34 2.21 11.21
C LEU A 123 11.75 1.33 12.40
N SER A 124 11.57 1.84 13.61
CA SER A 124 11.83 1.11 14.86
C SER A 124 10.53 0.81 15.58
N PHE A 125 10.37 -0.44 16.03
CA PHE A 125 9.21 -0.92 16.76
C PHE A 125 9.64 -1.49 18.10
N THR A 126 9.01 -1.03 19.18
CA THR A 126 9.29 -1.45 20.56
C THR A 126 8.38 -2.57 21.03
N SER A 127 7.23 -2.77 20.38
CA SER A 127 6.26 -3.81 20.77
C SER A 127 5.61 -4.51 19.57
N LEU A 128 5.02 -5.68 19.86
CA LEU A 128 4.13 -6.38 18.94
C LEU A 128 2.84 -5.57 18.76
N GLY A 129 2.36 -5.46 17.53
CA GLY A 129 1.17 -4.70 17.15
C GLY A 129 1.39 -3.19 17.00
N GLN A 130 2.59 -2.67 17.27
CA GLN A 130 2.89 -1.27 17.03
C GLN A 130 2.81 -0.94 15.54
N LYS A 131 2.19 0.19 15.21
CA LYS A 131 2.07 0.73 13.86
C LYS A 131 2.99 1.91 13.66
N ASN A 132 3.64 1.99 12.51
CA ASN A 132 4.38 3.17 12.06
C ASN A 132 4.02 3.50 10.61
N HIS A 133 4.11 4.78 10.27
CA HIS A 133 3.82 5.29 8.93
C HIS A 133 5.09 5.42 8.10
N SER A 134 5.00 5.13 6.81
CA SER A 134 6.02 5.44 5.82
C SER A 134 5.40 6.15 4.62
N LEU A 135 6.16 7.09 4.08
CA LEU A 135 5.89 7.83 2.85
C LEU A 135 6.81 7.28 1.77
N SER A 136 6.28 6.99 0.58
CA SER A 136 7.09 6.69 -0.60
C SER A 136 6.75 7.70 -1.69
N GLN A 137 7.76 8.34 -2.25
CA GLN A 137 7.65 9.33 -3.33
C GLN A 137 8.46 8.88 -4.54
#